data_AF-A0A7S4I149-F1
#
_entry.id   AF-A0A7S4I149-F1
#
_cell.length_a   1.000
_cell.length_b   1.000
_cell.length_c   1.000
_cell.angle_alpha   90.00
_cell.angle_beta   90.00
_cell.angle_gamma   90.00
#
_symmetry.space_group_name_H-M   'P 1'
#
loop_
_entity.id
_entity.type
_entity.pdbx_description
1 polymer ?
#
loop_
_entity_poly.entity_id
_entity_poly.type
_entity_poly.pdbx_seq_one_letter_code
_entity_poly.pdbx_strand_id
1 'polypeptide(L)'
;FPVIILDCCRSFMGMSRSTRAPSKGMVKMEPAGSYLALACAPNMTAEDGTGANGTYTTALLKHMDKPDQDIDMLIRRVRADVEAETDGRQVPWSNHSLKILDGACLV
;
A
#
# COMPACT_ATOMS: atom_id res chain seq x y z
N PHE A 1 -1.05 -7.29 15.52
CA PHE A 1 -0.01 -6.34 15.05
C PHE A 1 -0.69 -5.11 14.46
N PRO A 2 -0.05 -3.92 14.42
CA PRO A 2 -0.63 -2.74 13.78
C PRO A 2 -0.63 -2.88 12.26
N VAL A 3 -1.73 -2.45 11.63
CA VAL A 3 -1.87 -2.39 10.17
C VAL A 3 -2.16 -0.95 9.79
N ILE A 4 -1.38 -0.43 8.85
CA ILE A 4 -1.52 0.90 8.29
C ILE A 4 -1.75 0.75 6.80
N ILE A 5 -2.93 1.16 6.33
CA ILE A 5 -3.27 1.23 4.91
C ILE A 5 -3.47 2.70 4.57
N LEU A 6 -2.72 3.19 3.58
CA LEU A 6 -2.73 4.58 3.18
C LEU A 6 -3.04 4.69 1.69
N ASP A 7 -4.24 5.18 1.39
CA ASP A 7 -4.66 5.54 0.04
C ASP A 7 -4.37 7.03 -0.20
N CYS A 8 -3.13 7.33 -0.60
CA CYS A 8 -2.76 8.66 -1.02
C CYS A 8 -1.61 8.62 -2.03
N CYS A 9 -1.60 9.58 -2.95
CA CYS A 9 -0.47 9.82 -3.83
C CYS A 9 0.76 10.23 -3.02
N ARG A 10 1.92 9.66 -3.33
CA ARG A 10 3.21 10.32 -3.03
C ARG A 10 3.63 11.13 -4.24
N SER A 11 2.75 11.99 -4.74
CA SER A 11 3.06 12.93 -5.81
C SER A 11 3.94 14.04 -5.23
N PHE A 12 5.21 14.07 -5.64
CA PHE A 12 6.04 15.26 -5.49
C PHE A 12 5.52 16.33 -6.47
N MET A 13 4.40 16.96 -6.17
CA MET A 13 3.96 18.15 -6.89
C MET A 13 3.86 19.31 -5.89
N GLY A 14 4.92 20.13 -5.83
CA GLY A 14 4.79 21.50 -5.34
C GLY A 14 5.61 21.95 -4.13
N MET A 15 6.81 21.40 -3.85
CA MET A 15 7.75 22.15 -2.98
C MET A 15 8.51 23.17 -3.84
N SER A 16 8.07 24.43 -3.75
CA SER A 16 8.83 25.62 -4.14
C SER A 16 10.32 25.47 -3.83
N ARG A 17 11.19 26.01 -4.69
CA ARG A 17 12.65 26.09 -4.54
C ARG A 17 13.05 26.88 -3.28
N SER A 18 12.75 26.38 -2.09
CA SER A 18 13.36 26.83 -0.85
C SER A 18 14.67 26.08 -0.67
N THR A 19 15.74 26.84 -0.72
CA THR A 19 17.14 26.43 -0.54
C THR A 19 17.35 25.76 0.82
N ARG A 20 17.05 24.47 0.91
CA ARG A 20 17.62 23.51 1.87
C ARG A 20 17.36 22.14 1.25
N ALA A 21 18.41 21.48 0.79
CA ALA A 21 18.36 20.04 0.62
C ALA A 21 18.43 19.43 2.03
N PRO A 22 17.37 18.82 2.59
CA PRO A 22 17.62 17.72 3.48
C PRO A 22 17.97 16.55 2.55
N SER A 23 19.23 16.16 2.58
CA SER A 23 19.69 14.82 2.24
C SER A 23 19.05 13.79 3.20
N LYS A 24 17.73 13.69 3.17
CA LYS A 24 16.90 12.65 3.74
C LYS A 24 15.95 12.19 2.64
N GLY A 25 16.54 11.54 1.63
CA GLY A 25 15.80 10.59 0.82
C GLY A 25 15.02 9.67 1.76
N MET A 26 13.74 9.48 1.43
CA MET A 26 12.73 8.82 2.24
C MET A 26 13.28 7.53 2.83
N VAL A 27 13.58 7.57 4.14
CA VAL A 27 14.07 6.42 4.90
C VAL A 27 13.05 5.30 4.70
N LYS A 28 13.54 4.15 4.24
CA LYS A 28 12.77 2.90 4.19
C LYS A 28 12.23 2.66 5.60
N MET A 29 10.96 2.97 5.84
CA MET A 29 10.33 2.60 7.11
C MET A 29 10.16 1.10 7.05
N GLU A 30 11.04 0.40 7.75
CA GLU A 30 10.92 -1.01 8.09
C GLU A 30 10.03 -1.08 9.34
N PRO A 31 8.73 -1.39 9.19
CA PRO A 31 7.81 -1.34 10.31
C PRO A 31 8.10 -2.54 11.20
N ALA A 32 8.76 -2.34 12.34
CA ALA A 32 9.04 -3.41 13.29
C ALA A 32 7.73 -3.95 13.89
N GLY A 33 7.35 -5.18 13.52
CA GLY A 33 6.12 -5.82 13.99
C GLY A 33 4.81 -5.20 13.47
N SER A 34 4.84 -4.46 12.35
CA SER A 34 3.64 -3.87 11.74
C SER A 34 3.60 -4.07 10.22
N TYR A 35 2.42 -3.81 9.64
CA TYR A 35 2.16 -3.91 8.20
C TYR A 35 1.87 -2.53 7.62
N LEU A 36 2.62 -2.12 6.60
CA LEU A 36 2.39 -0.89 5.86
C LEU A 36 1.99 -1.21 4.42
N ALA A 37 0.79 -0.80 4.01
CA ALA A 37 0.30 -0.86 2.64
C ALA A 37 0.03 0.55 2.10
N LEU A 38 0.54 0.84 0.91
CA LEU A 38 0.43 2.12 0.24
C LEU A 38 -0.22 1.92 -1.13
N ALA A 39 -1.12 2.82 -1.51
CA ALA A 39 -1.79 2.77 -2.82
C ALA A 39 -0.85 2.94 -4.02
N CYS A 40 0.32 3.57 -3.83
CA CYS A 40 1.26 3.89 -4.89
C CYS A 40 2.72 3.79 -4.44
N ALA A 41 3.59 3.39 -5.36
CA ALA A 41 5.03 3.56 -5.24
C ALA A 41 5.41 5.07 -5.22
N PRO A 42 6.61 5.42 -4.72
CA PRO A 42 7.11 6.78 -4.79
C PRO A 42 7.09 7.35 -6.21
N ASN A 43 6.74 8.62 -6.38
CA ASN A 43 6.61 9.31 -7.67
C ASN A 43 5.47 8.79 -8.57
N MET A 44 4.57 7.96 -8.06
CA MET A 44 3.33 7.59 -8.74
C MET A 44 2.12 8.27 -8.08
N THR A 45 1.08 8.46 -8.87
CA THR A 45 -0.20 9.07 -8.46
C THR A 45 -1.23 7.96 -8.32
N ALA A 46 -2.02 8.00 -7.24
CA ALA A 46 -3.18 7.13 -7.06
C ALA A 46 -4.30 7.65 -7.97
N GLU A 47 -4.83 6.77 -8.81
CA GLU A 47 -5.94 7.10 -9.69
C GLU A 47 -7.24 7.13 -8.89
N ASP A 48 -8.06 8.16 -9.12
CA ASP A 48 -9.37 8.35 -8.49
C ASP A 48 -10.41 7.29 -8.94
N GLY A 49 -10.04 6.44 -9.91
CA GLY A 49 -10.92 5.42 -10.47
C GLY A 49 -12.08 6.03 -11.26
N THR A 50 -13.08 5.19 -11.54
CA THR A 50 -14.28 5.56 -12.31
C THR A 50 -15.55 5.63 -11.46
N GLY A 51 -15.45 5.32 -10.17
CA GLY A 51 -16.58 5.17 -9.26
C GLY A 51 -16.54 6.14 -8.08
N ALA A 52 -17.18 5.74 -6.97
CA ALA A 52 -17.22 6.53 -5.74
C ALA A 52 -15.92 6.51 -4.93
N ASN A 53 -15.01 5.58 -5.24
CA ASN A 53 -13.74 5.38 -4.54
C ASN A 53 -12.59 5.34 -5.56
N GLY A 54 -11.39 5.73 -5.10
CA GLY A 54 -10.14 5.53 -5.82
C GLY A 54 -9.91 4.08 -6.25
N THR A 55 -9.11 3.87 -7.29
CA THR A 55 -8.82 2.52 -7.85
C THR A 55 -8.29 1.57 -6.76
N TYR A 56 -7.43 2.07 -5.87
CA TYR A 56 -6.90 1.28 -4.76
C TYR A 56 -7.97 0.91 -3.72
N THR A 57 -8.74 1.89 -3.23
CA THR A 57 -9.82 1.62 -2.26
C THR A 57 -10.88 0.69 -2.86
N THR A 58 -11.22 0.83 -4.14
CA THR A 58 -12.16 -0.06 -4.83
C THR A 58 -11.65 -1.51 -4.84
N ALA A 59 -10.41 -1.73 -5.26
CA ALA A 59 -9.78 -3.06 -5.25
C ALA A 59 -9.64 -3.64 -3.83
N LEU A 60 -9.36 -2.78 -2.84
CA LEU A 60 -9.26 -3.16 -1.44
C LEU A 60 -10.59 -3.70 -0.90
N LEU A 61 -11.69 -2.96 -1.11
CA LEU A 61 -13.03 -3.37 -0.67
C LEU A 61 -13.48 -4.69 -1.31
N LYS A 62 -13.11 -4.94 -2.58
CA LYS A 62 -13.39 -6.20 -3.29
C LYS A 62 -12.75 -7.44 -2.65
N HIS A 63 -11.70 -7.27 -1.84
CA HIS A 63 -10.95 -8.38 -1.28
C HIS A 63 -10.96 -8.44 0.24
N MET A 64 -11.28 -7.35 0.94
CA MET A 64 -11.19 -7.27 2.40
C MET A 64 -12.16 -8.21 3.13
N ASP A 65 -13.35 -8.44 2.57
CA ASP A 65 -14.40 -9.25 3.22
C ASP A 65 -14.21 -10.77 3.05
N LYS A 66 -13.08 -11.23 2.50
CA LYS A 66 -12.82 -12.65 2.30
C LYS A 66 -12.32 -13.29 3.61
N PRO A 67 -13.06 -14.25 4.19
CA PRO A 67 -12.63 -14.92 5.41
C PRO A 67 -11.38 -15.77 5.17
N ASP A 68 -10.62 -16.03 6.23
CA ASP A 68 -9.42 -16.88 6.26
C ASP A 68 -8.32 -16.49 5.24
N GLN A 69 -8.33 -15.24 4.81
CA GLN A 69 -7.33 -14.71 3.88
C GLN A 69 -6.18 -14.03 4.62
N ASP A 70 -4.97 -14.49 4.34
CA ASP A 70 -3.75 -13.84 4.81
C ASP A 70 -3.60 -12.42 4.24
N ILE A 71 -3.07 -11.48 5.05
CA ILE A 71 -2.93 -10.08 4.68
C ILE A 71 -1.98 -9.86 3.49
N ASP A 72 -0.93 -10.69 3.32
CA ASP A 72 -0.07 -10.61 2.14
C ASP A 72 -0.82 -11.06 0.89
N MET A 73 -1.65 -12.11 1.01
CA MET A 73 -2.49 -12.54 -0.09
C MET A 73 -3.53 -11.46 -0.45
N LEU A 74 -4.13 -10.80 0.54
CA LEU A 74 -5.04 -9.66 0.36
C LEU A 74 -4.36 -8.57 -0.48
N ILE A 75 -3.24 -8.03 0.00
CA ILE A 75 -2.57 -6.89 -0.63
C ILE A 75 -1.98 -7.27 -2.00
N ARG A 76 -1.53 -8.52 -2.19
CA ARG A 76 -1.12 -9.02 -3.51
C ARG A 76 -2.26 -9.03 -4.52
N ARG A 77 -3.47 -9.42 -4.12
CA ARG A 77 -4.66 -9.37 -5.00
C ARG A 77 -5.06 -7.93 -5.31
N VAL A 78 -5.06 -7.05 -4.30
CA VAL A 78 -5.30 -5.61 -4.49
C VAL A 78 -4.30 -5.01 -5.49
N ARG A 79 -3.01 -5.34 -5.36
CA ARG A 79 -1.98 -4.92 -6.32
C ARG A 79 -2.30 -5.40 -7.74
N ALA A 80 -2.65 -6.67 -7.91
CA ALA A 80 -2.96 -7.22 -9.23
C ALA A 80 -4.16 -6.53 -9.90
N ASP A 81 -5.21 -6.25 -9.14
CA ASP A 81 -6.40 -5.56 -9.64
C ASP A 81 -6.09 -4.09 -10.02
N VAL A 82 -5.34 -3.37 -9.18
CA VAL A 82 -4.96 -1.97 -9.45
C VAL A 82 -4.02 -1.87 -10.65
N GLU A 83 -3.03 -2.75 -10.77
CA GLU A 83 -2.14 -2.79 -11.93
C GLU A 83 -2.91 -3.08 -13.22
N ALA A 84 -3.88 -4.00 -13.17
CA ALA A 84 -4.71 -4.33 -14.32
C ALA A 84 -5.65 -3.19 -14.73
N GLU A 85 -6.28 -2.51 -13.77
CA GLU A 85 -7.24 -1.43 -14.05
C GLU A 85 -6.55 -0.14 -14.52
N THR A 86 -5.30 0.09 -14.09
CA THR A 86 -4.52 1.28 -14.47
C THR A 86 -3.55 1.04 -15.62
N ASP A 87 -3.57 -0.13 -16.26
CA ASP A 87 -2.58 -0.54 -17.27
C ASP A 87 -1.12 -0.37 -16.78
N GLY A 88 -0.87 -0.64 -15.49
CA GLY A 88 0.42 -0.48 -14.84
C GLY A 88 0.83 0.97 -14.50
N ARG A 89 -0.04 1.96 -14.70
CA ARG A 89 0.21 3.36 -14.30
C ARG A 89 0.19 3.56 -12.78
N GLN A 90 -0.42 2.64 -12.03
CA GLN A 90 -0.41 2.62 -10.59
C GLN A 90 0.07 1.27 -10.07
N VAL A 91 1.09 1.29 -9.21
CA VAL A 91 1.65 0.08 -8.57
C VAL A 91 1.61 0.24 -7.05
N PRO A 92 0.68 -0.45 -6.34
CA PRO A 92 0.64 -0.44 -4.88
C PRO A 92 1.87 -1.06 -4.23
N TRP A 93 2.34 -0.49 -3.13
CA TRP A 93 3.56 -0.92 -2.42
C TRP A 93 3.26 -1.37 -0.99
N SER A 94 3.93 -2.43 -0.51
CA SER A 94 3.80 -2.89 0.88
C SER A 94 5.16 -3.23 1.49
N ASN A 95 5.28 -3.02 2.80
CA ASN A 95 6.46 -3.39 3.60
C ASN A 95 6.02 -3.76 5.02
N HIS A 96 6.55 -4.85 5.53
CA HIS A 96 6.19 -5.41 6.83
C HIS A 96 7.30 -6.32 7.34
N SER A 97 7.36 -6.48 8.66
CA SER A 97 8.26 -7.44 9.32
C SER A 97 7.48 -8.47 10.16
N LEU A 98 6.29 -8.84 9.69
CA LEU A 98 5.48 -9.86 10.35
C LEU A 98 6.20 -11.20 10.32
N LYS A 99 6.16 -11.90 11.45
CA LYS A 99 6.66 -13.27 11.56
C LYS A 99 5.49 -14.21 11.41
N ILE A 100 5.67 -15.26 10.61
CA ILE A 100 4.79 -16.42 10.67
C ILE A 100 5.07 -17.08 12.01
N LEU A 101 4.08 -17.07 12.91
CA LEU A 101 4.15 -17.85 14.13
C LEU A 101 3.66 -19.26 13.78
N ASP A 102 4.58 -20.09 13.30
CA ASP A 102 4.34 -21.54 13.21
C ASP A 102 4.18 -22.06 14.65
N GLY A 103 2.95 -22.12 15.16
CA GLY A 103 2.76 -22.60 16.53
C GLY A 103 1.44 -22.31 17.25
N ALA A 104 0.49 -21.56 16.69
CA ALA A 104 -0.88 -21.53 17.24
C ALA A 104 -1.71 -22.69 16.67
N CYS A 105 -1.21 -23.92 16.84
CA CYS A 105 -2.08 -25.08 16.92
C CYS A 105 -2.88 -24.89 18.21
N LEU A 106 -4.13 -24.44 18.09
CA LEU A 106 -5.10 -24.50 19.16
C LEU A 106 -5.35 -25.99 19.46
N VAL A 107 -4.62 -26.51 20.43
CA VAL A 107 -5.06 -27.63 21.28
C VAL A 107 -5.60 -27.07 22.58
#